data_AF-A0A968F2W4-F1
#
_entry.id   AF-A0A968F2W4-F1
#
_cell.length_a   1.000
_cell.length_b   1.000
_cell.length_c   1.000
_cell.angle_alpha   90.00
_cell.angle_beta   90.00
_cell.angle_gamma   90.00
#
_symmetry.space_group_name_H-M   'P 1'
#
loop_
_entity.id
_entity.type
_entity.pdbx_description
1 polymer ?
#
loop_
_entity_poly.entity_id
_entity_poly.type
_entity_poly.pdbx_seq_one_letter_code
_entity_poly.pdbx_strand_id
1 'polypeptide(L)'
;YWDMHSLSQLVTGDSYSQTAEVNAMMATDHGYASCAATSYEDHYRSYSCPMDESGPIQADKSETGGAHASNCLGDFMHTSWSLDGNRYGWSYFDMVDDAFINYANYIYPDYQPVTEEKYFWELSWDQFKTEIDSARPIVLLVDTDGNGSTDHFVTAIGYDDATMEYACLNTWDTEVHWFDFQEIQTGASWGIYGFTLLRWEGCVDSDGDGFGDPGVPGNPCDPDNCPDAFNPDQSDVDDDGLGDLCDPDADDDGLLNESDNCPLHSNPDQEDADSDGYGDLCDNCPNDYNPDQYDENDDGIGDACDGQLHMQCYDVPHGILGAPYYYEFHAVGGIPPYDWTRITGQYPYGLIFTNGTVAILQGTPTWVSDYTFTLVVADSDSPANKDTMIININIIEPPIACGDANGDLTVNISDAVYIINYVFIGGDPPEPLEIGDVNCDSFVNVSDAVWIINYVFIGGNAPCDTNGDAEPDC
;
A
#
# COMPACT_ATOMS: atom_id res chain seq x y z
N TYR A 1 -4.99 -1.53 -26.14
CA TYR A 1 -3.98 -0.68 -25.54
C TYR A 1 -3.32 -1.31 -24.33
N TRP A 2 -1.99 -1.34 -24.33
CA TRP A 2 -1.19 -1.75 -23.18
C TRP A 2 -1.04 -0.53 -22.26
N ASP A 3 -1.52 -0.61 -21.03
CA ASP A 3 -0.92 0.15 -19.94
C ASP A 3 -0.19 -0.83 -19.00
N MET A 4 0.76 -0.29 -18.24
CA MET A 4 1.72 -1.08 -17.46
C MET A 4 1.18 -1.59 -16.11
N HIS A 5 -0.13 -1.49 -15.89
CA HIS A 5 -0.82 -2.15 -14.77
C HIS A 5 -1.40 -3.51 -15.16
N SER A 6 -0.93 -4.06 -16.27
CA SER A 6 -1.29 -5.40 -16.74
C SER A 6 -2.77 -5.52 -17.07
N LEU A 7 -3.34 -4.57 -17.83
CA LEU A 7 -4.48 -4.86 -18.71
C LEU A 7 -4.02 -5.86 -19.80
N SER A 8 -3.73 -7.09 -19.40
CA SER A 8 -3.30 -8.17 -20.31
C SER A 8 -4.40 -8.56 -21.32
N GLN A 9 -5.58 -7.95 -21.22
CA GLN A 9 -6.71 -8.10 -22.14
C GLN A 9 -6.69 -7.08 -23.28
N LEU A 10 -5.79 -6.08 -23.25
CA LEU A 10 -5.72 -5.04 -24.26
C LEU A 10 -4.33 -4.92 -24.92
N VAL A 11 -3.56 -5.99 -24.97
CA VAL A 11 -2.41 -6.11 -25.89
C VAL A 11 -2.93 -6.49 -27.28
N THR A 12 -2.23 -6.09 -28.35
CA THR A 12 -2.46 -6.58 -29.73
C THR A 12 -2.96 -8.00 -29.70
N GLY A 13 -4.21 -8.21 -30.11
CA GLY A 13 -4.89 -9.49 -29.98
C GLY A 13 -3.98 -10.59 -30.48
N ASP A 14 -3.37 -11.32 -29.54
CA ASP A 14 -2.73 -12.56 -29.91
C ASP A 14 -3.88 -13.48 -30.34
N SER A 15 -3.87 -13.87 -31.61
CA SER A 15 -4.82 -14.80 -32.22
C SER A 15 -5.07 -16.08 -31.39
N TYR A 16 -4.21 -16.40 -30.42
CA TYR A 16 -4.39 -17.48 -29.47
C TYR A 16 -5.48 -17.26 -28.39
N SER A 17 -5.85 -16.02 -28.05
CA SER A 17 -6.94 -15.73 -27.09
C SER A 17 -8.33 -15.63 -27.74
N GLN A 18 -8.38 -15.52 -29.08
CA GLN A 18 -9.60 -15.70 -29.88
C GLN A 18 -9.96 -17.18 -29.98
N THR A 19 -10.61 -17.71 -28.94
CA THR A 19 -11.07 -19.10 -28.95
C THR A 19 -12.21 -19.30 -29.96
N ALA A 20 -12.40 -20.55 -30.39
CA ALA A 20 -13.54 -20.90 -31.23
C ALA A 20 -14.88 -20.59 -30.53
N GLU A 21 -14.94 -20.69 -29.20
CA GLU A 21 -16.11 -20.30 -28.41
C GLU A 21 -16.35 -18.78 -28.41
N VAL A 22 -15.31 -17.94 -28.26
CA VAL A 22 -15.42 -16.47 -28.35
C VAL A 22 -15.88 -16.05 -29.76
N ASN A 23 -15.31 -16.66 -30.80
CA ASN A 23 -15.71 -16.44 -32.19
C ASN A 23 -17.13 -16.95 -32.51
N ALA A 24 -17.63 -17.96 -31.79
CA ALA A 24 -18.99 -18.47 -31.94
C ALA A 24 -20.04 -17.60 -31.21
N MET A 25 -19.65 -16.88 -30.15
CA MET A 25 -20.53 -15.94 -29.43
C MET A 25 -20.79 -14.66 -30.23
N MET A 26 -19.90 -14.28 -31.14
CA MET A 26 -20.02 -13.08 -31.99
C MET A 26 -20.76 -13.31 -33.33
N ALA A 27 -21.21 -14.53 -33.61
CA ALA A 27 -21.68 -14.90 -34.95
C ALA A 27 -23.22 -15.05 -35.05
N THR A 28 -23.82 -14.42 -36.07
CA THR A 28 -25.19 -14.76 -36.49
C THR A 28 -25.37 -14.96 -38.00
N ASP A 29 -25.97 -16.11 -38.33
CA ASP A 29 -26.39 -16.67 -39.63
C ASP A 29 -27.50 -15.87 -40.38
N HIS A 30 -27.14 -15.47 -41.62
CA HIS A 30 -27.85 -15.07 -42.86
C HIS A 30 -29.29 -14.48 -42.90
N GLY A 31 -29.44 -13.34 -43.62
CA GLY A 31 -30.75 -12.87 -44.10
C GLY A 31 -30.85 -11.69 -45.10
N TYR A 32 -29.80 -10.89 -45.37
CA TYR A 32 -29.91 -9.69 -46.24
C TYR A 32 -28.84 -9.63 -47.34
N ALA A 33 -29.25 -9.30 -48.57
CA ALA A 33 -28.44 -9.43 -49.78
C ALA A 33 -27.34 -8.37 -49.96
N SER A 34 -27.37 -7.24 -49.23
CA SER A 34 -26.37 -6.16 -49.32
C SER A 34 -25.15 -6.35 -48.41
N CYS A 35 -25.28 -7.18 -47.36
CA CYS A 35 -24.24 -7.44 -46.35
C CYS A 35 -24.05 -8.95 -46.10
N ALA A 36 -24.52 -9.83 -47.00
CA ALA A 36 -24.37 -11.27 -46.84
C ALA A 36 -22.90 -11.69 -46.95
N ALA A 37 -22.29 -11.97 -45.81
CA ALA A 37 -21.18 -12.91 -45.69
C ALA A 37 -21.48 -14.14 -46.54
N THR A 38 -20.55 -14.62 -47.36
CA THR A 38 -20.76 -15.87 -48.15
C THR A 38 -19.85 -17.01 -47.69
N SER A 39 -19.04 -16.76 -46.66
CA SER A 39 -18.09 -17.71 -46.10
C SER A 39 -17.85 -17.49 -44.60
N TYR A 40 -17.25 -18.50 -43.95
CA TYR A 40 -16.85 -18.48 -42.53
C TYR A 40 -15.70 -17.50 -42.21
N GLU A 41 -15.22 -16.72 -43.18
CA GLU A 41 -14.22 -15.66 -42.95
C GLU A 41 -14.84 -14.25 -42.92
N ASP A 42 -16.12 -14.10 -43.28
CA ASP A 42 -16.82 -12.80 -43.34
C ASP A 42 -17.47 -12.40 -41.99
N HIS A 43 -17.01 -12.99 -40.88
CA HIS A 43 -17.70 -13.03 -39.58
C HIS A 43 -17.93 -11.67 -38.91
N TYR A 44 -17.10 -10.68 -39.20
CA TYR A 44 -17.21 -9.34 -38.62
C TYR A 44 -18.27 -8.46 -39.29
N ARG A 45 -18.83 -8.87 -40.44
CA ARG A 45 -19.79 -8.08 -41.25
C ARG A 45 -21.16 -7.83 -40.59
N SER A 46 -21.53 -8.60 -39.58
CA SER A 46 -22.86 -8.54 -38.96
C SER A 46 -23.00 -7.43 -37.91
N TYR A 47 -21.91 -7.04 -37.26
CA TYR A 47 -21.84 -5.85 -36.38
C TYR A 47 -21.56 -4.56 -37.16
N SER A 48 -21.34 -4.67 -38.47
CA SER A 48 -20.68 -3.66 -39.30
C SER A 48 -21.37 -3.42 -40.64
N CYS A 49 -22.70 -3.57 -40.67
CA CYS A 49 -23.51 -3.04 -41.76
C CYS A 49 -24.01 -1.67 -41.28
N PRO A 50 -23.46 -0.52 -41.75
CA PRO A 50 -24.00 0.79 -41.42
C PRO A 50 -25.47 0.82 -41.86
N MET A 51 -26.39 0.72 -40.90
CA MET A 51 -27.83 0.67 -41.17
C MET A 51 -28.45 2.05 -40.96
N ASP A 52 -28.30 2.90 -41.98
CA ASP A 52 -29.07 4.14 -42.07
C ASP A 52 -30.56 3.89 -42.32
N GLU A 53 -30.96 2.67 -42.72
CA GLU A 53 -32.36 2.39 -43.05
C GLU A 53 -33.22 1.94 -41.86
N SER A 54 -34.41 2.54 -41.79
CA SER A 54 -35.42 2.32 -40.76
C SER A 54 -36.00 0.91 -40.80
N GLY A 55 -35.54 0.04 -39.90
CA GLY A 55 -36.13 -1.27 -39.60
C GLY A 55 -35.86 -1.69 -38.14
N PRO A 56 -36.65 -2.62 -37.57
CA PRO A 56 -36.41 -3.12 -36.22
C PRO A 56 -35.12 -3.94 -36.17
N ILE A 57 -34.27 -3.63 -35.20
CA ILE A 57 -33.00 -4.27 -34.93
C ILE A 57 -33.24 -5.65 -34.30
N GLN A 58 -32.43 -6.65 -34.64
CA GLN A 58 -32.51 -7.99 -34.01
C GLN A 58 -31.65 -8.05 -32.75
N ALA A 59 -32.13 -8.78 -31.74
CA ALA A 59 -31.36 -9.09 -30.53
C ALA A 59 -30.09 -9.87 -30.90
N ASP A 60 -28.98 -9.55 -30.22
CA ASP A 60 -27.73 -10.30 -30.35
C ASP A 60 -27.93 -11.75 -29.87
N LYS A 61 -27.36 -12.73 -30.59
CA LYS A 61 -27.51 -14.17 -30.26
C LYS A 61 -26.62 -14.62 -29.10
N SER A 62 -25.72 -13.78 -28.59
CA SER A 62 -25.07 -13.97 -27.29
C SER A 62 -26.11 -14.16 -26.16
N GLU A 63 -27.35 -13.67 -26.34
CA GLU A 63 -28.45 -13.78 -25.39
C GLU A 63 -29.30 -15.07 -25.50
N THR A 64 -28.85 -16.10 -26.22
CA THR A 64 -29.56 -17.40 -26.26
C THR A 64 -29.35 -18.23 -24.98
N GLY A 65 -29.70 -17.66 -23.82
CA GLY A 65 -29.55 -18.34 -22.52
C GLY A 65 -29.82 -17.52 -21.25
N GLY A 66 -30.21 -16.25 -21.35
CA GLY A 66 -30.25 -15.31 -20.22
C GLY A 66 -29.02 -14.41 -20.19
N ALA A 67 -29.02 -13.38 -19.32
CA ALA A 67 -27.96 -12.37 -19.27
C ALA A 67 -26.60 -12.99 -18.95
N HIS A 68 -25.60 -12.75 -19.80
CA HIS A 68 -24.18 -12.96 -19.49
C HIS A 68 -23.67 -11.84 -18.57
N ALA A 69 -22.54 -12.07 -17.90
CA ALA A 69 -21.93 -11.06 -17.05
C ALA A 69 -21.26 -9.98 -17.91
N SER A 70 -21.55 -8.71 -17.65
CA SER A 70 -20.91 -7.56 -18.30
C SER A 70 -19.41 -7.56 -18.00
N ASN A 71 -18.60 -7.99 -18.96
CA ASN A 71 -17.17 -8.20 -18.73
C ASN A 71 -16.28 -7.74 -19.89
N CYS A 72 -16.85 -7.06 -20.90
CA CYS A 72 -16.10 -6.45 -21.98
C CYS A 72 -16.60 -5.05 -22.32
N LEU A 73 -15.74 -4.23 -22.93
CA LEU A 73 -16.05 -2.84 -23.31
C LEU A 73 -17.33 -2.73 -24.16
N GLY A 74 -17.60 -3.71 -25.03
CA GLY A 74 -18.81 -3.76 -25.87
C GLY A 74 -20.12 -3.84 -25.07
N ASP A 75 -20.12 -4.56 -23.94
CA ASP A 75 -21.27 -4.66 -23.04
C ASP A 75 -21.52 -3.34 -22.31
N PHE A 76 -20.44 -2.65 -21.88
CA PHE A 76 -20.51 -1.36 -21.21
C PHE A 76 -20.89 -0.22 -22.17
N MET A 77 -20.54 -0.31 -23.46
CA MET A 77 -21.02 0.61 -24.51
C MET A 77 -22.50 0.41 -24.84
N HIS A 78 -23.16 -0.62 -24.30
CA HIS A 78 -24.54 -0.99 -24.62
C HIS A 78 -24.79 -1.24 -26.12
N THR A 79 -23.73 -1.50 -26.89
CA THR A 79 -23.83 -1.76 -28.34
C THR A 79 -24.40 -3.14 -28.64
N SER A 80 -24.31 -4.08 -27.69
CA SER A 80 -25.00 -5.38 -27.70
C SER A 80 -26.46 -5.31 -27.20
N TRP A 81 -26.91 -4.14 -26.72
CA TRP A 81 -28.18 -3.95 -26.02
C TRP A 81 -29.01 -2.80 -26.62
N SER A 82 -29.91 -3.11 -27.55
CA SER A 82 -30.91 -2.15 -28.05
C SER A 82 -32.04 -1.93 -27.02
N LEU A 83 -31.73 -1.44 -25.81
CA LEU A 83 -32.76 -0.99 -24.87
C LEU A 83 -33.21 0.45 -25.17
N ASP A 84 -32.32 1.29 -25.70
CA ASP A 84 -32.58 2.71 -26.03
C ASP A 84 -32.88 2.97 -27.52
N GLY A 85 -32.94 1.92 -28.34
CA GLY A 85 -33.21 2.04 -29.78
C GLY A 85 -32.03 2.54 -30.61
N ASN A 86 -30.81 2.48 -30.06
CA ASN A 86 -29.58 2.78 -30.78
C ASN A 86 -29.32 1.74 -31.87
N ARG A 87 -28.96 2.22 -33.06
CA ARG A 87 -28.65 1.40 -34.23
C ARG A 87 -27.21 0.89 -34.12
N TYR A 88 -26.97 -0.39 -34.41
CA TYR A 88 -25.61 -0.94 -34.49
C TYR A 88 -24.76 -0.01 -35.39
N GLY A 89 -23.64 0.50 -34.86
CA GLY A 89 -22.74 1.45 -35.55
C GLY A 89 -22.91 2.93 -35.14
N TRP A 90 -23.99 3.32 -34.46
CA TRP A 90 -24.09 4.70 -33.98
C TRP A 90 -23.24 4.87 -32.73
N SER A 91 -22.21 5.71 -32.83
CA SER A 91 -21.27 5.99 -31.75
C SER A 91 -21.27 7.48 -31.44
N TYR A 92 -21.39 7.79 -30.14
CA TYR A 92 -21.30 9.13 -29.58
C TYR A 92 -20.20 9.11 -28.51
N PHE A 93 -19.60 10.27 -28.23
CA PHE A 93 -18.51 10.36 -27.26
C PHE A 93 -18.92 9.85 -25.87
N ASP A 94 -20.12 10.23 -25.40
CA ASP A 94 -20.68 9.81 -24.10
C ASP A 94 -20.72 8.28 -23.91
N MET A 95 -20.96 7.52 -24.97
CA MET A 95 -20.94 6.05 -24.92
C MET A 95 -19.54 5.47 -24.75
N VAL A 96 -18.53 6.09 -25.37
CA VAL A 96 -17.13 5.67 -25.25
C VAL A 96 -16.63 5.98 -23.85
N ASP A 97 -16.97 7.17 -23.35
CA ASP A 97 -16.59 7.69 -22.05
C ASP A 97 -17.13 6.81 -20.91
N ASP A 98 -18.45 6.62 -20.87
CA ASP A 98 -19.11 5.79 -19.86
C ASP A 98 -18.59 4.34 -19.92
N ALA A 99 -18.37 3.80 -21.11
CA ALA A 99 -17.91 2.42 -21.24
C ALA A 99 -16.49 2.22 -20.72
N PHE A 100 -15.58 3.15 -21.03
CA PHE A 100 -14.21 3.08 -20.57
C PHE A 100 -14.14 3.22 -19.05
N ILE A 101 -14.79 4.23 -18.48
CA ILE A 101 -14.82 4.47 -17.03
C ILE A 101 -15.38 3.24 -16.31
N ASN A 102 -16.52 2.71 -16.77
CA ASN A 102 -17.16 1.57 -16.12
C ASN A 102 -16.33 0.28 -16.27
N TYR A 103 -15.70 0.04 -17.42
CA TYR A 103 -14.84 -1.13 -17.60
C TYR A 103 -13.56 -1.01 -16.76
N ALA A 104 -12.91 0.15 -16.72
CA ALA A 104 -11.72 0.39 -15.90
C ALA A 104 -12.04 0.22 -14.40
N ASN A 105 -13.13 0.81 -13.90
CA ASN A 105 -13.59 0.62 -12.52
C ASN A 105 -13.96 -0.85 -12.20
N TYR A 106 -14.47 -1.59 -13.19
CA TYR A 106 -14.82 -3.01 -13.01
C TYR A 106 -13.57 -3.90 -12.85
N ILE A 107 -12.51 -3.62 -13.61
CA ILE A 107 -11.26 -4.40 -13.56
C ILE A 107 -10.34 -3.90 -12.42
N TYR A 108 -10.31 -2.59 -12.16
CA TYR A 108 -9.49 -1.93 -11.14
C TYR A 108 -10.31 -0.88 -10.37
N PRO A 109 -11.00 -1.26 -9.29
CA PRO A 109 -11.90 -0.37 -8.55
C PRO A 109 -11.22 0.85 -7.92
N ASP A 110 -9.92 0.76 -7.66
CA ASP A 110 -9.13 1.83 -7.04
C ASP A 110 -8.55 2.81 -8.07
N TYR A 111 -8.69 2.50 -9.37
CA TYR A 111 -8.22 3.35 -10.45
C TYR A 111 -9.25 4.44 -10.75
N GLN A 112 -8.81 5.70 -10.93
CA GLN A 112 -9.69 6.85 -11.23
C GLN A 112 -9.55 7.26 -12.70
N PRO A 113 -10.17 6.52 -13.65
CA PRO A 113 -10.22 6.90 -15.06
C PRO A 113 -10.98 8.20 -15.25
N VAL A 114 -10.47 9.07 -16.11
CA VAL A 114 -11.24 10.16 -16.69
C VAL A 114 -11.09 10.17 -18.21
N THR A 115 -12.05 10.78 -18.89
CA THR A 115 -12.04 10.96 -20.34
C THR A 115 -12.03 12.44 -20.69
N GLU A 116 -11.34 12.78 -21.79
CA GLU A 116 -11.34 14.12 -22.36
C GLU A 116 -11.73 14.04 -23.84
N GLU A 117 -12.93 14.53 -24.15
CA GLU A 117 -13.44 14.63 -25.53
C GLU A 117 -12.87 15.86 -26.23
N LYS A 118 -12.44 15.71 -27.49
CA LYS A 118 -12.02 16.81 -28.37
C LYS A 118 -12.59 16.65 -29.76
N TYR A 119 -13.10 17.72 -30.33
CA TYR A 119 -13.41 17.74 -31.76
C TYR A 119 -12.13 17.76 -32.60
N PHE A 120 -12.23 17.39 -33.89
CA PHE A 120 -11.08 17.36 -34.80
C PHE A 120 -10.23 18.64 -34.76
N TRP A 121 -10.88 19.81 -34.71
CA TRP A 121 -10.21 21.12 -34.70
C TRP A 121 -9.61 21.54 -33.35
N GLU A 122 -9.82 20.78 -32.28
CA GLU A 122 -9.34 21.10 -30.92
C GLU A 122 -8.07 20.35 -30.54
N LEU A 123 -7.71 19.31 -31.30
CA LEU A 123 -6.51 18.51 -31.08
C LEU A 123 -5.59 18.56 -32.31
N SER A 124 -4.41 19.14 -32.13
CA SER A 124 -3.41 19.23 -33.19
C SER A 124 -2.69 17.89 -33.42
N TRP A 125 -2.08 17.74 -34.59
CA TRP A 125 -1.22 16.60 -34.92
C TRP A 125 -0.10 16.37 -33.88
N ASP A 126 0.55 17.43 -33.38
CA ASP A 126 1.61 17.29 -32.37
C ASP A 126 1.06 16.83 -31.01
N GLN A 127 -0.15 17.26 -30.64
CA GLN A 127 -0.84 16.74 -29.45
C GLN A 127 -1.21 15.28 -29.63
N PHE A 128 -1.75 14.87 -30.79
CA PHE A 128 -2.02 13.47 -31.11
C PHE A 128 -0.77 12.58 -30.94
N LYS A 129 0.37 13.00 -31.51
CA LYS A 129 1.63 12.26 -31.36
C LYS A 129 2.09 12.16 -29.90
N THR A 130 1.98 13.25 -29.15
CA THR A 130 2.34 13.27 -27.72
C THR A 130 1.55 12.24 -26.92
N GLU A 131 0.26 12.06 -27.25
CA GLU A 131 -0.57 11.01 -26.64
C GLU A 131 -0.08 9.60 -26.97
N ILE A 132 0.15 9.32 -28.26
CA ILE A 132 0.64 8.02 -28.73
C ILE A 132 2.03 7.70 -28.14
N ASP A 133 2.96 8.65 -28.15
CA ASP A 133 4.34 8.49 -27.63
C ASP A 133 4.35 8.29 -26.11
N SER A 134 3.34 8.80 -25.41
CA SER A 134 3.14 8.57 -23.97
C SER A 134 2.39 7.26 -23.67
N ALA A 135 2.18 6.41 -24.69
CA ALA A 135 1.40 5.17 -24.61
C ALA A 135 -0.04 5.36 -24.09
N ARG A 136 -0.63 6.55 -24.28
CA ARG A 136 -1.99 6.84 -23.82
C ARG A 136 -3.02 6.45 -24.88
N PRO A 137 -4.09 5.69 -24.52
CA PRO A 137 -5.10 5.28 -25.48
C PRO A 137 -5.87 6.47 -26.05
N ILE A 138 -6.11 6.41 -27.36
CA ILE A 138 -6.94 7.37 -28.08
C ILE A 138 -7.99 6.61 -28.89
N VAL A 139 -9.26 6.96 -28.70
CA VAL A 139 -10.36 6.49 -29.53
C VAL A 139 -10.77 7.61 -30.48
N LEU A 140 -10.84 7.31 -31.77
CA LEU A 140 -11.25 8.25 -32.81
C LEU A 140 -12.69 7.97 -33.19
N LEU A 141 -13.53 9.00 -33.25
CA LEU A 141 -14.85 8.94 -33.84
C LEU A 141 -14.75 9.32 -35.31
N VAL A 142 -15.17 8.43 -36.22
CA VAL A 142 -14.89 8.52 -37.66
C VAL A 142 -16.15 8.33 -38.51
N ASP A 143 -16.05 8.79 -39.75
CA ASP A 143 -16.93 8.47 -40.88
C ASP A 143 -16.19 7.49 -41.79
N THR A 144 -16.80 6.36 -42.13
CA THR A 144 -16.18 5.31 -42.93
C THR A 144 -16.85 5.07 -44.28
N ASP A 145 -17.97 5.75 -44.57
CA ASP A 145 -18.73 5.60 -45.82
C ASP A 145 -18.84 6.89 -46.65
N GLY A 146 -18.39 8.01 -46.08
CA GLY A 146 -18.27 9.32 -46.71
C GLY A 146 -19.58 10.10 -46.80
N ASN A 147 -20.56 9.74 -45.98
CA ASN A 147 -21.83 10.45 -45.93
C ASN A 147 -21.75 11.79 -45.15
N GLY A 148 -20.64 12.04 -44.46
CA GLY A 148 -20.42 13.25 -43.66
C GLY A 148 -21.01 13.18 -42.25
N SER A 149 -21.33 11.98 -41.76
CA SER A 149 -21.80 11.69 -40.40
C SER A 149 -20.95 10.58 -39.78
N THR A 150 -20.83 10.59 -38.45
CA THR A 150 -20.09 9.56 -37.72
C THR A 150 -20.88 8.26 -37.69
N ASP A 151 -20.21 7.17 -38.04
CA ASP A 151 -20.80 5.84 -38.13
C ASP A 151 -19.91 4.76 -37.48
N HIS A 152 -18.74 5.14 -36.94
CA HIS A 152 -17.80 4.20 -36.37
C HIS A 152 -16.79 4.84 -35.42
N PHE A 153 -16.15 4.02 -34.57
CA PHE A 153 -14.98 4.40 -33.79
C PHE A 153 -13.79 3.47 -34.04
N VAL A 154 -12.57 4.01 -33.99
CA VAL A 154 -11.33 3.23 -34.14
C VAL A 154 -10.33 3.57 -33.05
N THR A 155 -9.49 2.61 -32.68
CA THR A 155 -8.41 2.84 -31.71
C THR A 155 -7.14 3.22 -32.45
N ALA A 156 -6.62 4.42 -32.17
CA ALA A 156 -5.37 4.88 -32.77
C ALA A 156 -4.17 4.27 -32.03
N ILE A 157 -3.32 3.54 -32.75
CA ILE A 157 -2.23 2.74 -32.18
C ILE A 157 -0.83 3.20 -32.63
N GLY A 158 -0.75 4.24 -33.45
CA GLY A 158 0.51 4.72 -34.02
C GLY A 158 0.33 5.88 -34.98
N TYR A 159 1.45 6.38 -35.52
CA TYR A 159 1.47 7.42 -36.53
C TYR A 159 2.71 7.32 -37.45
N ASP A 160 2.59 7.89 -38.65
CA ASP A 160 3.70 8.16 -39.58
C ASP A 160 3.74 9.68 -39.80
N ASP A 161 4.76 10.31 -39.21
CA ASP A 161 4.92 11.76 -39.24
C ASP A 161 5.31 12.28 -40.64
N ALA A 162 5.89 11.43 -41.50
CA ALA A 162 6.32 11.84 -42.83
C ALA A 162 5.15 11.96 -43.80
N THR A 163 4.13 11.10 -43.65
CA THR A 163 2.90 11.10 -44.46
C THR A 163 1.73 11.79 -43.77
N MET A 164 1.85 12.10 -42.47
CA MET A 164 0.77 12.59 -41.61
C MET A 164 -0.41 11.62 -41.56
N GLU A 165 -0.10 10.32 -41.44
CA GLU A 165 -1.08 9.25 -41.33
C GLU A 165 -1.12 8.71 -39.89
N TYR A 166 -2.31 8.41 -39.39
CA TYR A 166 -2.47 7.65 -38.15
C TYR A 166 -2.64 6.16 -38.45
N ALA A 167 -2.08 5.32 -37.58
CA ALA A 167 -2.32 3.89 -37.60
C ALA A 167 -3.50 3.56 -36.67
N CYS A 168 -4.42 2.72 -37.13
CA CYS A 168 -5.47 2.18 -36.28
C CYS A 168 -5.65 0.68 -36.50
N LEU A 169 -6.09 0.01 -35.43
CA LEU A 169 -6.71 -1.30 -35.57
C LEU A 169 -8.18 -1.10 -35.87
N ASN A 170 -8.65 -1.78 -36.89
CA ASN A 170 -10.06 -1.76 -37.22
C ASN A 170 -10.75 -2.89 -36.43
N THR A 171 -11.96 -2.68 -35.90
CA THR A 171 -12.80 -3.74 -35.27
C THR A 171 -13.15 -4.96 -36.16
N TRP A 172 -12.56 -5.09 -37.35
CA TRP A 172 -12.97 -5.90 -38.50
C TRP A 172 -11.77 -6.73 -39.03
N ASP A 173 -10.55 -6.46 -38.56
CA ASP A 173 -9.28 -7.08 -38.99
C ASP A 173 -8.21 -6.97 -37.89
N THR A 174 -7.27 -7.91 -37.84
CA THR A 174 -6.04 -7.88 -37.05
C THR A 174 -4.92 -7.06 -37.70
N GLU A 175 -5.08 -6.65 -38.96
CA GLU A 175 -4.10 -5.82 -39.67
C GLU A 175 -4.14 -4.35 -39.23
N VAL A 176 -2.97 -3.71 -39.24
CA VAL A 176 -2.83 -2.28 -38.96
C VAL A 176 -3.17 -1.50 -40.24
N HIS A 177 -4.13 -0.59 -40.14
CA HIS A 177 -4.53 0.28 -41.23
C HIS A 177 -4.00 1.69 -41.04
N TRP A 178 -3.71 2.36 -42.16
CA TRP A 178 -3.15 3.71 -42.21
C TRP A 178 -4.11 4.62 -42.96
N PHE A 179 -4.42 5.77 -42.36
CA PHE A 179 -5.30 6.79 -42.92
C PHE A 179 -4.68 8.16 -42.69
N ASP A 180 -4.90 9.10 -43.61
CA ASP A 180 -4.42 10.48 -43.41
C ASP A 180 -5.00 11.06 -42.10
N PHE A 181 -4.42 12.11 -41.54
CA PHE A 181 -5.03 12.80 -40.42
C PHE A 181 -5.94 13.93 -40.92
N GLN A 182 -7.22 13.63 -41.17
CA GLN A 182 -8.15 14.60 -41.79
C GLN A 182 -9.55 14.64 -41.15
N GLU A 183 -10.19 15.81 -41.25
CA GLU A 183 -11.57 16.03 -40.81
C GLU A 183 -12.59 15.31 -41.71
N ILE A 184 -13.70 14.86 -41.12
CA ILE A 184 -14.88 14.36 -41.83
C ILE A 184 -15.43 15.37 -42.86
N GLN A 185 -15.72 14.90 -44.07
CA GLN A 185 -16.26 15.72 -45.16
C GLN A 185 -17.18 14.90 -46.08
N THR A 186 -18.29 15.50 -46.54
CA THR A 186 -19.20 14.85 -47.51
C THR A 186 -18.47 14.47 -48.80
N GLY A 187 -18.46 13.18 -49.13
CA GLY A 187 -17.84 12.62 -50.33
C GLY A 187 -16.37 12.24 -50.19
N ALA A 188 -15.74 12.48 -49.03
CA ALA A 188 -14.48 11.83 -48.68
C ALA A 188 -14.80 10.43 -48.17
N SER A 189 -14.07 9.40 -48.61
CA SER A 189 -14.37 8.01 -48.22
C SER A 189 -14.14 7.71 -46.74
N TRP A 190 -13.47 8.61 -46.01
CA TRP A 190 -13.28 8.52 -44.57
C TRP A 190 -12.89 9.88 -43.97
N GLY A 191 -13.07 10.06 -42.65
CA GLY A 191 -12.53 11.21 -41.92
C GLY A 191 -12.82 11.16 -40.42
N ILE A 192 -12.09 11.96 -39.64
CA ILE A 192 -12.22 12.05 -38.18
C ILE A 192 -13.17 13.18 -37.81
N TYR A 193 -14.12 12.89 -36.93
CA TYR A 193 -14.98 13.89 -36.31
C TYR A 193 -14.39 14.40 -34.99
N GLY A 194 -13.80 13.51 -34.18
CA GLY A 194 -13.05 13.89 -32.99
C GLY A 194 -12.43 12.71 -32.24
N PHE A 195 -11.97 12.98 -31.03
CA PHE A 195 -11.10 12.17 -30.20
C PHE A 195 -11.69 12.01 -28.80
N THR A 196 -11.71 10.80 -28.28
CA THR A 196 -11.79 10.55 -26.84
C THR A 196 -10.40 10.20 -26.35
N LEU A 197 -9.81 11.08 -25.54
CA LEU A 197 -8.54 10.85 -24.86
C LEU A 197 -8.82 10.17 -23.54
N LEU A 198 -8.18 9.02 -23.31
CA LEU A 198 -8.32 8.27 -22.08
C LEU A 198 -7.20 8.71 -21.13
N ARG A 199 -7.58 9.14 -19.93
CA ARG A 199 -6.71 9.75 -18.92
C ARG A 199 -6.91 9.05 -17.58
N TRP A 200 -5.96 9.30 -16.70
CA TRP A 200 -6.01 8.88 -15.31
C TRP A 200 -5.80 10.14 -14.48
N GLU A 201 -6.73 10.44 -13.58
CA GLU A 201 -6.52 11.50 -12.58
C GLU A 201 -6.02 10.83 -11.30
N GLY A 202 -4.72 10.94 -11.04
CA GLY A 202 -4.09 10.43 -9.83
C GLY A 202 -2.60 10.21 -10.02
N CYS A 203 -1.79 10.56 -9.01
CA CYS A 203 -0.48 9.94 -8.88
C CYS A 203 -0.67 8.44 -8.66
N VAL A 204 0.13 7.65 -9.37
CA VAL A 204 0.43 6.31 -8.88
C VAL A 204 1.51 6.55 -7.84
N ASP A 205 1.13 6.37 -6.59
CA ASP A 205 1.85 6.70 -5.36
C ASP A 205 1.51 5.54 -4.41
N SER A 206 2.37 4.53 -4.42
CA SER A 206 2.10 3.24 -3.80
C SER A 206 2.16 3.29 -2.27
N ASP A 207 2.99 4.17 -1.70
CA ASP A 207 3.17 4.32 -0.26
C ASP A 207 2.46 5.55 0.35
N GLY A 208 1.94 6.43 -0.51
CA GLY A 208 1.12 7.58 -0.13
C GLY A 208 1.91 8.78 0.37
N ASP A 209 3.20 8.90 0.03
CA ASP A 209 4.08 9.97 0.52
C ASP A 209 3.97 11.30 -0.26
N GLY A 210 3.26 11.28 -1.39
CA GLY A 210 3.03 12.43 -2.25
C GLY A 210 3.94 12.51 -3.48
N PHE A 211 4.89 11.59 -3.63
CA PHE A 211 5.71 11.39 -4.82
C PHE A 211 5.18 10.21 -5.64
N GLY A 212 5.51 10.21 -6.92
CA GLY A 212 4.95 9.29 -7.88
C GLY A 212 5.88 8.14 -8.22
N ASP A 213 5.39 6.91 -8.18
CA ASP A 213 6.15 5.71 -8.54
C ASP A 213 6.93 5.91 -9.86
N PRO A 214 8.26 5.66 -9.86
CA PRO A 214 9.11 5.85 -11.01
C PRO A 214 8.76 4.84 -12.11
N GLY A 215 8.94 5.30 -13.36
CA GLY A 215 8.66 4.47 -14.53
C GLY A 215 7.18 4.44 -14.93
N VAL A 216 6.27 5.17 -14.27
CA VAL A 216 4.87 5.36 -14.67
C VAL A 216 4.73 6.50 -15.72
N PRO A 217 4.44 6.21 -17.00
CA PRO A 217 4.32 7.21 -18.05
C PRO A 217 3.11 8.13 -17.82
N GLY A 218 3.37 9.43 -17.81
CA GLY A 218 2.33 10.43 -17.60
C GLY A 218 1.91 10.60 -16.14
N ASN A 219 2.70 10.09 -15.17
CA ASN A 219 2.53 10.40 -13.76
C ASN A 219 2.60 11.93 -13.56
N PRO A 220 1.56 12.57 -13.00
CA PRO A 220 1.54 14.02 -12.81
C PRO A 220 2.42 14.49 -11.62
N CYS A 221 2.90 13.58 -10.77
CA CYS A 221 3.75 13.89 -9.63
C CYS A 221 5.25 13.82 -9.95
N ASP A 222 6.05 14.47 -9.10
CA ASP A 222 7.50 14.33 -9.13
C ASP A 222 7.87 12.86 -8.80
N PRO A 223 8.94 12.30 -9.39
CA PRO A 223 9.31 10.90 -9.18
C PRO A 223 9.67 10.62 -7.72
N ASP A 224 9.23 9.48 -7.23
CA ASP A 224 9.59 8.92 -5.93
C ASP A 224 10.92 8.13 -6.01
N ASN A 225 11.85 8.39 -5.10
CA ASN A 225 13.12 7.69 -4.96
C ASN A 225 13.05 6.43 -4.07
N CYS A 226 11.94 6.19 -3.35
CA CYS A 226 11.66 4.98 -2.57
C CYS A 226 10.19 4.48 -2.69
N PRO A 227 9.80 3.90 -3.83
CA PRO A 227 8.38 3.67 -4.23
C PRO A 227 7.54 2.74 -3.33
N ASP A 228 8.17 2.02 -2.43
CA ASP A 228 7.52 1.06 -1.53
C ASP A 228 7.62 1.52 -0.06
N ALA A 229 8.15 2.71 0.23
CA ALA A 229 8.53 3.13 1.58
C ALA A 229 8.34 4.64 1.80
N PHE A 230 7.28 4.99 2.53
CA PHE A 230 6.87 6.38 2.79
C PHE A 230 8.01 7.29 3.28
N ASN A 231 8.50 8.19 2.41
CA ASN A 231 9.59 9.13 2.68
C ASN A 231 9.33 10.51 2.05
N PRO A 232 8.37 11.30 2.61
CA PRO A 232 7.90 12.56 2.00
C PRO A 232 8.96 13.68 1.92
N ASP A 233 10.12 13.50 2.53
CA ASP A 233 11.28 14.38 2.43
C ASP A 233 12.21 14.05 1.26
N GLN A 234 12.10 12.84 0.69
CA GLN A 234 12.85 12.35 -0.48
C GLN A 234 14.36 12.59 -0.34
N SER A 235 14.89 12.32 0.87
CA SER A 235 16.32 12.44 1.15
C SER A 235 17.10 11.40 0.31
N ASP A 236 18.22 11.86 -0.22
CA ASP A 236 19.13 11.14 -1.14
C ASP A 236 20.50 11.81 -0.96
N VAL A 237 21.32 11.27 -0.05
CA VAL A 237 22.57 11.90 0.41
C VAL A 237 23.66 11.85 -0.66
N ASP A 238 23.71 10.79 -1.46
CA ASP A 238 24.74 10.55 -2.47
C ASP A 238 24.32 10.94 -3.91
N ASP A 239 23.07 11.38 -4.10
CA ASP A 239 22.45 11.78 -5.37
C ASP A 239 22.47 10.65 -6.42
N ASP A 240 22.38 9.37 -6.02
CA ASP A 240 22.39 8.22 -6.94
C ASP A 240 21.01 7.93 -7.57
N GLY A 241 19.96 8.50 -6.98
CA GLY A 241 18.55 8.38 -7.38
C GLY A 241 17.75 7.32 -6.63
N LEU A 242 18.34 6.61 -5.67
CA LEU A 242 17.68 5.85 -4.62
C LEU A 242 17.62 6.72 -3.36
N GLY A 243 16.48 6.72 -2.65
CA GLY A 243 16.38 7.50 -1.42
C GLY A 243 17.05 6.81 -0.23
N ASP A 244 17.51 7.59 0.75
CA ASP A 244 18.21 7.09 1.95
C ASP A 244 17.47 5.94 2.66
N LEU A 245 16.13 5.94 2.61
CA LEU A 245 15.28 4.94 3.26
C LEU A 245 15.35 3.55 2.58
N CYS A 246 15.64 3.51 1.28
CA CYS A 246 15.64 2.30 0.47
C CYS A 246 17.00 2.03 -0.22
N ASP A 247 17.97 2.91 -0.08
CA ASP A 247 19.34 2.70 -0.48
C ASP A 247 20.06 1.74 0.51
N PRO A 248 20.68 0.64 0.04
CA PRO A 248 21.52 -0.22 0.88
C PRO A 248 22.81 0.43 1.44
N ASP A 249 23.31 1.50 0.82
CA ASP A 249 24.56 2.22 1.10
C ASP A 249 24.33 3.72 0.81
N ALA A 250 23.61 4.40 1.72
CA ALA A 250 22.99 5.69 1.46
C ALA A 250 23.97 6.87 1.27
N ASP A 251 25.26 6.68 1.52
CA ASP A 251 26.28 7.71 1.33
C ASP A 251 27.44 7.31 0.38
N ASP A 252 27.31 6.17 -0.31
CA ASP A 252 28.26 5.55 -1.27
C ASP A 252 29.71 5.54 -0.77
N ASP A 253 29.91 5.29 0.53
CA ASP A 253 31.25 5.17 1.13
C ASP A 253 31.86 3.76 0.96
N GLY A 254 31.01 2.81 0.55
CA GLY A 254 31.35 1.41 0.29
C GLY A 254 31.06 0.47 1.46
N LEU A 255 30.37 0.93 2.50
CA LEU A 255 29.87 0.15 3.63
C LEU A 255 28.35 0.16 3.63
N LEU A 256 27.74 -1.02 3.78
CA LEU A 256 26.27 -1.10 3.87
C LEU A 256 25.79 -0.42 5.16
N ASN A 257 24.62 0.23 5.12
CA ASN A 257 24.02 0.96 6.26
C ASN A 257 23.99 0.14 7.57
N GLU A 258 23.77 -1.18 7.49
CA GLU A 258 23.74 -2.07 8.67
C GLU A 258 25.10 -2.31 9.34
N SER A 259 26.18 -1.96 8.66
CA SER A 259 27.58 -2.13 9.09
C SER A 259 28.33 -0.81 9.19
N ASP A 260 27.65 0.30 8.95
CA ASP A 260 28.17 1.66 8.95
C ASP A 260 27.76 2.39 10.23
N ASN A 261 28.72 2.99 10.94
CA ASN A 261 28.46 3.81 12.12
C ASN A 261 28.08 5.27 11.82
N CYS A 262 28.10 5.70 10.55
CA CYS A 262 27.53 6.96 10.08
C CYS A 262 26.81 6.82 8.71
N PRO A 263 25.67 6.11 8.62
CA PRO A 263 25.03 5.73 7.35
C PRO A 263 24.60 6.85 6.37
N LEU A 264 24.74 8.12 6.75
CA LEU A 264 24.36 9.30 5.95
C LEU A 264 25.56 10.26 5.77
N HIS A 265 26.76 9.84 6.14
CA HIS A 265 27.96 10.65 6.17
C HIS A 265 29.19 9.81 5.87
N SER A 266 29.60 9.83 4.60
CA SER A 266 30.71 9.02 4.09
C SER A 266 31.94 9.03 5.01
N ASN A 267 32.19 7.90 5.68
CA ASN A 267 33.29 7.67 6.60
C ASN A 267 33.89 6.25 6.46
N PRO A 268 34.57 5.96 5.32
CA PRO A 268 35.09 4.61 5.05
C PRO A 268 36.11 4.07 6.06
N ASP A 269 36.63 4.93 6.93
CA ASP A 269 37.56 4.60 8.01
C ASP A 269 36.88 4.19 9.33
N GLN A 270 35.57 4.47 9.49
CA GLN A 270 34.75 4.06 10.62
C GLN A 270 35.39 4.45 11.96
N GLU A 271 35.96 5.66 12.04
CA GLU A 271 36.50 6.19 13.29
C GLU A 271 35.35 6.37 14.30
N ASP A 272 35.56 5.85 15.51
CA ASP A 272 34.62 5.90 16.65
C ASP A 272 35.48 5.89 17.93
N ALA A 273 35.73 7.08 18.46
CA ALA A 273 36.75 7.31 19.48
C ALA A 273 36.33 6.84 20.88
N ASP A 274 35.04 6.87 21.20
CA ASP A 274 34.50 6.49 22.51
C ASP A 274 33.74 5.15 22.52
N SER A 275 33.55 4.54 21.34
CA SER A 275 32.96 3.24 21.13
C SER A 275 31.49 3.16 21.54
N ASP A 276 30.72 4.20 21.27
CA ASP A 276 29.28 4.27 21.54
C ASP A 276 28.40 3.72 20.41
N GLY A 277 28.97 3.56 19.21
CA GLY A 277 28.32 3.03 18.02
C GLY A 277 27.99 4.07 16.96
N TYR A 278 28.17 5.37 17.22
CA TYR A 278 28.15 6.43 16.21
C TYR A 278 29.58 6.81 15.83
N GLY A 279 29.84 7.01 14.55
CA GLY A 279 31.17 7.41 14.09
C GLY A 279 31.49 8.88 14.41
N ASP A 280 32.76 9.21 14.56
CA ASP A 280 33.26 10.55 14.92
C ASP A 280 32.71 11.68 14.00
N LEU A 281 32.31 11.33 12.77
CA LEU A 281 31.80 12.27 11.78
C LEU A 281 30.34 12.68 12.01
N CYS A 282 29.53 11.78 12.57
CA CYS A 282 28.09 11.95 12.79
C CYS A 282 27.69 11.94 14.28
N ASP A 283 28.66 11.72 15.17
CA ASP A 283 28.49 11.79 16.60
C ASP A 283 28.49 13.25 17.10
N ASN A 284 27.45 13.65 17.84
CA ASN A 284 27.34 14.96 18.45
C ASN A 284 28.17 15.14 19.73
N CYS A 285 28.80 14.07 20.23
CA CYS A 285 29.81 14.07 21.28
C CYS A 285 30.95 13.06 21.03
N PRO A 286 31.85 13.31 20.03
CA PRO A 286 32.87 12.36 19.53
C PRO A 286 33.93 11.82 20.51
N ASN A 287 33.83 12.10 21.81
CA ASN A 287 34.78 11.62 22.81
C ASN A 287 34.09 11.18 24.13
N ASP A 288 32.76 11.24 24.21
CA ASP A 288 31.98 11.06 25.44
C ASP A 288 30.74 10.18 25.20
N TYR A 289 30.92 8.86 25.36
CA TYR A 289 29.89 7.81 25.12
C TYR A 289 28.43 8.24 25.33
N ASN A 290 27.65 8.29 24.24
CA ASN A 290 26.27 8.77 24.20
C ASN A 290 25.45 8.13 23.04
N PRO A 291 25.17 6.82 23.12
CA PRO A 291 24.49 6.07 22.06
C PRO A 291 23.03 6.50 21.80
N ASP A 292 22.49 7.44 22.58
CA ASP A 292 21.18 8.04 22.35
C ASP A 292 21.25 9.34 21.54
N GLN A 293 22.45 9.90 21.33
CA GLN A 293 22.73 11.13 20.59
C GLN A 293 21.82 12.30 21.00
N TYR A 294 21.37 12.32 22.26
CA TYR A 294 20.36 13.28 22.71
C TYR A 294 20.97 14.68 22.87
N ASP A 295 20.30 15.67 22.29
CA ASP A 295 20.60 17.09 22.38
C ASP A 295 19.31 17.83 22.75
N GLU A 296 19.17 18.25 24.01
CA GLU A 296 17.92 18.86 24.51
C GLU A 296 17.61 20.20 23.80
N ASN A 297 18.64 20.88 23.29
CA ASN A 297 18.55 22.27 22.86
C ASN A 297 18.76 22.49 21.35
N ASP A 298 19.03 21.40 20.61
CA ASP A 298 19.24 21.33 19.17
C ASP A 298 20.37 22.29 18.68
N ASP A 299 21.44 22.49 19.45
CA ASP A 299 22.59 23.30 19.03
C ASP A 299 23.71 22.50 18.34
N GLY A 300 23.54 21.19 18.23
CA GLY A 300 24.46 20.26 17.58
C GLY A 300 25.58 19.76 18.49
N ILE A 301 25.51 20.05 19.80
CA ILE A 301 26.40 19.49 20.82
C ILE A 301 25.53 18.65 21.75
N GLY A 302 25.80 17.34 21.83
CA GLY A 302 25.00 16.45 22.67
C GLY A 302 25.09 16.78 24.16
N ASP A 303 24.05 16.42 24.91
CA ASP A 303 23.95 16.61 26.36
C ASP A 303 25.12 15.96 27.13
N ALA A 304 25.77 14.96 26.53
CA ALA A 304 26.91 14.28 27.12
C ALA A 304 28.16 15.17 27.24
N CYS A 305 28.32 16.13 26.33
CA CYS A 305 29.54 16.93 26.18
C CYS A 305 29.28 18.45 26.16
N ASP A 306 28.02 18.91 26.27
CA ASP A 306 27.67 20.34 26.36
C ASP A 306 28.14 21.02 27.67
N GLY A 307 28.44 20.21 28.69
CA GLY A 307 28.97 20.62 29.99
C GLY A 307 27.91 21.04 31.02
N GLN A 308 26.63 21.03 30.67
CA GLN A 308 25.51 21.17 31.61
C GLN A 308 25.15 19.80 32.22
N LEU A 309 24.38 19.78 33.29
CA LEU A 309 23.98 18.52 33.93
C LEU A 309 22.63 18.09 33.37
N HIS A 310 22.57 16.92 32.75
CA HIS A 310 21.37 16.36 32.13
C HIS A 310 21.04 14.98 32.69
N MET A 311 19.77 14.71 32.98
CA MET A 311 19.26 13.37 33.29
C MET A 311 18.90 12.60 32.01
N GLN A 312 19.53 11.45 31.79
CA GLN A 312 19.19 10.52 30.70
C GLN A 312 18.13 9.53 31.19
N CYS A 313 16.84 9.86 31.00
CA CYS A 313 15.70 9.06 31.47
C CYS A 313 14.50 9.16 30.53
N TYR A 314 14.71 8.87 29.25
CA TYR A 314 13.70 9.14 28.21
C TYR A 314 12.51 8.17 28.28
N ASP A 315 12.75 6.90 28.60
CA ASP A 315 11.70 5.89 28.76
C ASP A 315 11.97 4.97 29.94
N VAL A 316 11.17 5.12 31.00
CA VAL A 316 11.20 4.21 32.16
C VAL A 316 10.20 3.08 31.90
N PRO A 317 10.63 1.83 31.71
CA PRO A 317 9.74 0.73 31.39
C PRO A 317 8.69 0.50 32.47
N HIS A 318 7.50 0.04 32.05
CA HIS A 318 6.49 -0.43 32.97
C HIS A 318 7.03 -1.63 33.78
N GLY A 319 6.53 -1.78 35.00
CA GLY A 319 6.79 -2.96 35.83
C GLY A 319 5.64 -3.95 35.77
N ILE A 320 5.94 -5.24 35.93
CA ILE A 320 4.91 -6.29 36.02
C ILE A 320 4.73 -6.69 37.49
N LEU A 321 3.49 -6.80 37.96
CA LEU A 321 3.15 -7.26 39.31
C LEU A 321 3.80 -8.63 39.59
N GLY A 322 4.58 -8.72 40.67
CA GLY A 322 5.22 -9.97 41.08
C GLY A 322 6.50 -10.34 40.32
N ALA A 323 6.85 -9.62 39.25
CA ALA A 323 8.10 -9.82 38.50
C ALA A 323 9.26 -8.97 39.08
N PRO A 324 10.52 -9.43 39.00
CA PRO A 324 11.66 -8.58 39.35
C PRO A 324 11.74 -7.39 38.39
N TYR A 325 11.93 -6.20 38.93
CA TYR A 325 12.15 -4.96 38.21
C TYR A 325 13.54 -4.42 38.53
N TYR A 326 14.21 -3.88 37.52
CA TYR A 326 15.53 -3.26 37.63
C TYR A 326 15.64 -2.14 36.60
N TYR A 327 15.98 -0.94 37.05
CA TYR A 327 16.22 0.20 36.19
C TYR A 327 17.33 1.08 36.79
N GLU A 328 18.29 1.46 35.96
CA GLU A 328 19.38 2.37 36.31
C GLU A 328 19.08 3.77 35.77
N PHE A 329 19.26 4.78 36.62
CA PHE A 329 19.15 6.19 36.25
C PHE A 329 20.55 6.72 35.97
N HIS A 330 20.71 7.37 34.82
CA HIS A 330 21.96 7.93 34.35
C HIS A 330 21.86 9.45 34.22
N ALA A 331 22.99 10.12 34.37
CA ALA A 331 23.12 11.55 34.13
C ALA A 331 24.46 11.80 33.45
N VAL A 332 24.50 12.83 32.62
CA VAL A 332 25.67 13.24 31.86
C VAL A 332 25.95 14.73 32.05
N GLY A 333 27.16 15.12 31.65
CA GLY A 333 27.73 16.45 31.88
C GLY A 333 27.82 16.85 33.37
N GLY A 334 28.01 18.15 33.65
CA GLY A 334 28.36 18.62 34.99
C GLY A 334 29.65 17.98 35.56
N ILE A 335 29.79 17.95 36.89
CA ILE A 335 30.97 17.37 37.56
C ILE A 335 30.60 16.14 38.43
N PRO A 336 30.94 14.90 38.03
CA PRO A 336 30.69 13.72 38.88
C PRO A 336 31.52 13.74 40.18
N PRO A 337 31.09 13.08 41.27
CA PRO A 337 29.95 12.16 41.34
C PRO A 337 28.60 12.87 41.46
N TYR A 338 27.56 12.21 40.96
CA TYR A 338 26.18 12.69 41.03
C TYR A 338 25.48 12.23 42.31
N ASP A 339 24.61 13.08 42.85
CA ASP A 339 23.76 12.79 44.01
C ASP A 339 22.29 12.84 43.64
N TRP A 340 21.61 11.71 43.77
CA TRP A 340 20.22 11.54 43.35
C TRP A 340 19.26 11.55 44.54
N THR A 341 18.21 12.38 44.46
CA THR A 341 17.20 12.46 45.52
C THR A 341 15.79 12.56 44.95
N ARG A 342 14.82 11.90 45.60
CA ARG A 342 13.40 12.09 45.30
C ARG A 342 12.85 13.29 46.05
N ILE A 343 12.26 14.23 45.32
CA ILE A 343 11.65 15.43 45.90
C ILE A 343 10.18 15.17 46.25
N THR A 344 9.41 14.55 45.36
CA THR A 344 7.96 14.33 45.53
C THR A 344 7.51 12.96 45.01
N GLY A 345 6.26 12.59 45.31
CA GLY A 345 5.66 11.34 44.87
C GLY A 345 6.08 10.12 45.69
N GLN A 346 5.72 8.93 45.19
CA GLN A 346 6.01 7.65 45.82
C GLN A 346 6.53 6.66 44.79
N TYR A 347 7.47 5.81 45.21
CA TYR A 347 7.91 4.70 44.38
C TYR A 347 6.82 3.62 44.33
N PRO A 348 6.78 2.79 43.28
CA PRO A 348 5.92 1.61 43.26
C PRO A 348 6.11 0.73 44.50
N TYR A 349 5.02 0.20 45.05
CA TYR A 349 5.11 -0.68 46.23
C TYR A 349 5.95 -1.90 45.90
N GLY A 350 6.93 -2.22 46.75
CA GLY A 350 7.86 -3.34 46.55
C GLY A 350 9.14 -2.98 45.78
N LEU A 351 9.24 -1.76 45.25
CA LEU A 351 10.49 -1.23 44.69
C LEU A 351 11.23 -0.34 45.69
N ILE A 352 12.56 -0.38 45.61
CA ILE A 352 13.48 0.36 46.45
C ILE A 352 14.42 1.14 45.55
N PHE A 353 14.52 2.45 45.80
CA PHE A 353 15.52 3.30 45.18
C PHE A 353 16.81 3.31 46.00
N THR A 354 17.94 3.07 45.34
CA THR A 354 19.27 3.13 45.92
C THR A 354 20.11 4.16 45.17
N ASN A 355 20.67 5.12 45.90
CA ASN A 355 21.62 6.10 45.38
C ASN A 355 23.04 5.69 45.81
N GLY A 356 23.91 5.43 44.84
CA GLY A 356 25.28 4.96 45.03
C GLY A 356 26.19 5.45 43.89
N THR A 357 27.08 4.59 43.38
CA THR A 357 27.83 4.90 42.13
C THR A 357 26.90 5.07 40.94
N VAL A 358 25.76 4.35 40.97
CA VAL A 358 24.65 4.48 40.03
C VAL A 358 23.37 4.60 40.86
N ALA A 359 22.40 5.36 40.36
CA ALA A 359 21.07 5.42 40.95
C ALA A 359 20.21 4.29 40.37
N ILE A 360 19.59 3.47 41.22
CA ILE A 360 18.89 2.26 40.79
C ILE A 360 17.52 2.20 41.45
N LEU A 361 16.48 1.87 40.68
CA LEU A 361 15.18 1.43 41.18
C LEU A 361 15.03 -0.06 40.93
N GLN A 362 14.92 -0.85 42.00
CA GLN A 362 14.86 -2.30 41.89
C GLN A 362 13.95 -2.94 42.94
N GLY A 363 13.48 -4.15 42.67
CA GLY A 363 12.66 -4.92 43.60
C GLY A 363 11.62 -5.75 42.87
N THR A 364 10.50 -6.02 43.54
CA THR A 364 9.37 -6.75 42.96
C THR A 364 8.10 -5.96 43.25
N PRO A 365 7.45 -5.37 42.23
CA PRO A 365 6.21 -4.62 42.43
C PRO A 365 5.13 -5.49 43.08
N THR A 366 4.40 -4.94 44.04
CA THR A 366 3.36 -5.66 44.80
C THR A 366 1.97 -5.05 44.64
N TRP A 367 1.81 -4.04 43.78
CA TRP A 367 0.53 -3.36 43.58
C TRP A 367 0.46 -2.72 42.20
N VAL A 368 -0.64 -2.95 41.50
CA VAL A 368 -0.95 -2.41 40.16
C VAL A 368 -1.48 -0.99 40.30
N SER A 369 -0.80 -0.03 39.66
CA SER A 369 -1.16 1.39 39.64
C SER A 369 -0.21 2.13 38.70
N ASP A 370 -0.61 3.33 38.29
CA ASP A 370 0.32 4.36 37.84
C ASP A 370 0.98 5.02 39.06
N TYR A 371 2.30 5.15 38.98
CA TYR A 371 3.12 5.84 39.98
C TYR A 371 3.83 7.01 39.33
N THR A 372 3.70 8.19 39.93
CA THR A 372 4.44 9.39 39.53
C THR A 372 5.31 9.88 40.69
N PHE A 373 6.58 10.16 40.43
CA PHE A 373 7.50 10.77 41.39
C PHE A 373 8.51 11.68 40.70
N THR A 374 9.05 12.65 41.44
CA THR A 374 10.05 13.59 40.91
C THR A 374 11.43 13.28 41.49
N LEU A 375 12.41 13.06 40.61
CA LEU A 375 13.82 12.95 40.97
C LEU A 375 14.53 14.27 40.68
N VAL A 376 15.57 14.56 41.46
CA VAL A 376 16.58 15.57 41.17
C VAL A 376 17.95 14.90 41.24
N VAL A 377 18.78 15.17 40.26
CA VAL A 377 20.21 14.87 40.28
C VAL A 377 20.96 16.17 40.56
N ALA A 378 22.01 16.08 41.38
CA ALA A 378 22.93 17.18 41.61
C ALA A 378 24.35 16.72 41.30
N ASP A 379 25.15 17.58 40.67
CA ASP A 379 26.57 17.31 40.48
C ASP A 379 27.39 17.70 41.73
N SER A 380 28.70 17.50 41.66
CA SER A 380 29.63 17.79 42.75
C SER A 380 30.22 19.21 42.72
N ASP A 381 29.76 20.08 41.82
CA ASP A 381 30.27 21.46 41.71
C ASP A 381 29.87 22.33 42.92
N SER A 382 30.44 23.54 43.00
CA SER A 382 30.18 24.50 44.07
C SER A 382 29.91 25.91 43.53
N PRO A 383 28.64 26.31 43.36
CA PRO A 383 27.40 25.60 43.74
C PRO A 383 27.08 24.43 42.80
N ALA A 384 26.46 23.38 43.35
CA ALA A 384 26.06 22.21 42.56
C ALA A 384 25.01 22.59 41.51
N ASN A 385 25.22 22.14 40.28
CA ASN A 385 24.22 22.14 39.22
C ASN A 385 23.18 21.07 39.53
N LYS A 386 21.96 21.27 39.03
CA LYS A 386 20.83 20.37 39.30
C LYS A 386 19.95 20.24 38.09
N ASP A 387 19.50 19.02 37.87
CA ASP A 387 18.47 18.71 36.91
C ASP A 387 17.35 17.90 37.57
N THR A 388 16.11 18.08 37.14
CA THR A 388 14.90 17.57 37.78
C THR A 388 13.92 17.01 36.76
N MET A 389 13.49 15.77 36.96
CA MET A 389 12.56 15.10 36.04
C MET A 389 11.39 14.46 36.80
N ILE A 390 10.22 14.46 36.15
CA ILE A 390 9.02 13.72 36.60
C ILE A 390 9.05 12.34 35.94
N ILE A 391 9.12 11.31 36.77
CA ILE A 391 9.13 9.91 36.35
C ILE A 391 7.74 9.32 36.52
N ASN A 392 7.24 8.66 35.47
CA ASN A 392 6.00 7.90 35.47
C ASN A 392 6.33 6.42 35.27
N ILE A 393 5.84 5.55 36.15
CA ILE A 393 5.98 4.11 36.05
C ILE A 393 4.59 3.50 36.20
N ASN A 394 4.15 2.81 35.16
CA ASN A 394 2.95 2.00 35.19
C ASN A 394 3.32 0.60 35.71
N ILE A 395 2.64 0.13 36.75
CA ILE A 395 2.71 -1.27 37.16
C ILE A 395 1.46 -1.96 36.66
N ILE A 396 1.66 -2.92 35.75
CA ILE A 396 0.59 -3.71 35.14
C ILE A 396 0.49 -5.09 35.78
N GLU A 397 -0.67 -5.71 35.61
CA GLU A 397 -0.80 -7.15 35.84
C GLU A 397 0.09 -7.90 34.84
N PRO A 398 0.63 -9.08 35.21
CA PRO A 398 1.32 -9.91 34.24
C PRO A 398 0.43 -10.15 33.03
N PRO A 399 1.00 -10.14 31.81
CA PRO A 399 0.24 -10.45 30.61
C PRO A 399 -0.44 -11.81 30.81
N ILE A 400 -1.73 -11.81 30.58
CA ILE A 400 -2.56 -12.99 30.73
C ILE A 400 -2.37 -13.84 29.48
N ALA A 401 -1.86 -15.06 29.62
CA ALA A 401 -1.70 -15.98 28.50
C ALA A 401 -3.02 -16.73 28.25
N CYS A 402 -3.64 -16.54 27.09
CA CYS A 402 -4.84 -17.29 26.75
C CYS A 402 -4.52 -18.80 26.69
N GLY A 403 -5.34 -19.62 27.35
CA GLY A 403 -5.08 -21.05 27.52
C GLY A 403 -4.18 -21.44 28.70
N ASP A 404 -3.61 -20.49 29.45
CA ASP A 404 -2.95 -20.74 30.73
C ASP A 404 -3.99 -20.80 31.86
N ALA A 405 -4.80 -21.86 31.85
CA ALA A 405 -5.93 -22.00 32.75
C ALA A 405 -5.54 -22.10 34.23
N ASN A 406 -4.29 -22.50 34.53
CA ASN A 406 -3.80 -22.64 35.90
C ASN A 406 -3.00 -21.43 36.41
N GLY A 407 -2.71 -20.44 35.54
CA GLY A 407 -2.03 -19.19 35.87
C GLY A 407 -0.53 -19.33 36.13
N ASP A 408 0.13 -20.34 35.55
CA ASP A 408 1.57 -20.59 35.69
C ASP A 408 2.44 -19.96 34.59
N LEU A 409 1.81 -19.18 33.71
CA LEU A 409 2.35 -18.50 32.53
C LEU A 409 2.78 -19.46 31.40
N THR A 410 2.36 -20.73 31.43
CA THR A 410 2.69 -21.70 30.39
C THR A 410 1.49 -22.51 29.92
N VAL A 411 1.13 -22.36 28.64
CA VAL A 411 0.07 -23.19 28.03
C VAL A 411 0.57 -24.61 27.79
N ASN A 412 0.15 -25.55 28.62
CA ASN A 412 0.55 -26.94 28.52
C ASN A 412 -0.56 -27.94 28.95
N ILE A 413 -0.19 -29.21 29.16
CA ILE A 413 -1.16 -30.24 29.53
C ILE A 413 -1.76 -30.03 30.92
N SER A 414 -1.09 -29.31 31.83
CA SER A 414 -1.64 -28.97 33.14
C SER A 414 -2.87 -28.09 33.03
N ASP A 415 -2.96 -27.24 32.01
CA ASP A 415 -4.09 -26.34 31.78
C ASP A 415 -5.32 -27.08 31.32
N ALA A 416 -5.14 -28.03 30.38
CA ALA A 416 -6.22 -28.93 30.00
C ALA A 416 -6.74 -29.74 31.20
N VAL A 417 -5.83 -30.20 32.07
CA VAL A 417 -6.21 -30.90 33.32
C VAL A 417 -6.93 -29.97 34.28
N TYR A 418 -6.51 -28.70 34.36
CA TYR A 418 -7.15 -27.69 35.19
C TYR A 418 -8.59 -27.43 34.74
N ILE A 419 -8.81 -27.22 33.44
CA ILE A 419 -10.15 -27.08 32.84
C ILE A 419 -11.00 -28.33 33.10
N ILE A 420 -10.46 -29.54 32.94
CA ILE A 420 -11.18 -30.78 33.23
C ILE A 420 -11.58 -30.86 34.71
N ASN A 421 -10.71 -30.46 35.63
CA ASN A 421 -11.01 -30.44 37.06
C ASN A 421 -12.11 -29.43 37.40
N TYR A 422 -12.04 -28.23 36.82
CA TYR A 422 -13.08 -27.21 36.93
C TYR A 422 -14.43 -27.75 36.44
N VAL A 423 -14.49 -28.26 35.20
CA VAL A 423 -15.73 -28.70 34.54
C VAL A 423 -16.36 -29.93 35.20
N PHE A 424 -15.56 -30.94 35.57
CA PHE A 424 -16.10 -32.24 35.98
C PHE A 424 -15.98 -32.56 37.47
N ILE A 425 -15.03 -31.93 38.17
CA ILE A 425 -14.67 -32.30 39.54
C ILE A 425 -14.98 -31.14 40.53
N GLY A 426 -15.36 -29.97 40.02
CA GLY A 426 -15.70 -28.79 40.83
C GLY A 426 -14.46 -28.11 41.40
N GLY A 427 -13.36 -28.11 40.65
CA GLY A 427 -12.19 -27.28 40.93
C GLY A 427 -12.49 -25.79 40.79
N ASP A 428 -11.53 -24.95 41.17
CA ASP A 428 -11.65 -23.50 41.01
C ASP A 428 -11.67 -23.12 39.52
N PRO A 429 -12.44 -22.08 39.12
CA PRO A 429 -12.43 -21.59 37.74
C PRO A 429 -11.07 -21.01 37.34
N PRO A 430 -10.74 -20.97 36.03
CA PRO A 430 -9.70 -20.09 35.50
C PRO A 430 -10.04 -18.63 35.84
N GLU A 431 -9.02 -17.81 36.11
CA GLU A 431 -9.18 -16.41 36.50
C GLU A 431 -8.19 -15.53 35.70
N PRO A 432 -8.67 -14.66 34.79
CA PRO A 432 -10.07 -14.46 34.44
C PRO A 432 -10.66 -15.67 33.68
N LEU A 433 -11.98 -15.84 33.68
CA LEU A 433 -12.65 -17.04 33.14
C LEU A 433 -12.34 -17.25 31.64
N GLU A 434 -12.16 -16.14 30.94
CA GLU A 434 -11.88 -16.00 29.52
C GLU A 434 -10.60 -16.76 29.10
N ILE A 435 -9.60 -16.89 29.98
CA ILE A 435 -8.36 -17.63 29.66
C ILE A 435 -8.59 -19.12 29.48
N GLY A 436 -9.69 -19.63 30.06
CA GLY A 436 -10.13 -21.02 29.92
C GLY A 436 -10.96 -21.27 28.67
N ASP A 437 -11.42 -20.23 27.97
CA ASP A 437 -12.23 -20.31 26.75
C ASP A 437 -11.32 -20.21 25.51
N VAL A 438 -10.49 -21.23 25.33
CA VAL A 438 -9.44 -21.21 24.32
C VAL A 438 -9.97 -21.33 22.89
N ASN A 439 -11.24 -21.68 22.74
CA ASN A 439 -11.91 -21.81 21.46
C ASN A 439 -12.87 -20.62 21.15
N CYS A 440 -12.93 -19.63 22.04
CA CYS A 440 -13.73 -18.41 21.94
C CYS A 440 -15.21 -18.67 21.64
N ASP A 441 -15.81 -19.73 22.20
CA ASP A 441 -17.25 -19.98 22.06
C ASP A 441 -18.08 -19.35 23.20
N SER A 442 -17.44 -18.56 24.05
CA SER A 442 -17.97 -17.95 25.27
C SER A 442 -18.26 -18.96 26.39
N PHE A 443 -17.75 -20.20 26.31
CA PHE A 443 -17.99 -21.24 27.31
C PHE A 443 -16.75 -22.06 27.65
N VAL A 444 -16.20 -21.87 28.86
CA VAL A 444 -15.20 -22.80 29.42
C VAL A 444 -15.82 -24.17 29.67
N ASN A 445 -15.50 -25.14 28.79
CA ASN A 445 -16.05 -26.48 28.84
C ASN A 445 -15.02 -27.55 28.39
N VAL A 446 -15.48 -28.77 28.12
CA VAL A 446 -14.57 -29.87 27.75
C VAL A 446 -13.94 -29.66 26.36
N SER A 447 -14.56 -28.89 25.47
CA SER A 447 -13.99 -28.54 24.17
C SER A 447 -12.68 -27.78 24.32
N ASP A 448 -12.58 -26.89 25.30
CA ASP A 448 -11.38 -26.10 25.60
C ASP A 448 -10.21 -26.97 26.01
N ALA A 449 -10.46 -27.92 26.92
CA ALA A 449 -9.44 -28.89 27.31
C ALA A 449 -8.95 -29.72 26.11
N VAL A 450 -9.87 -30.11 25.20
CA VAL A 450 -9.52 -30.84 23.97
C VAL A 450 -8.71 -29.97 23.01
N TRP A 451 -9.01 -28.69 22.93
CA TRP A 451 -8.30 -27.72 22.10
C TRP A 451 -6.85 -27.54 22.57
N ILE A 452 -6.63 -27.34 23.88
CA ILE A 452 -5.27 -27.27 24.46
C ILE A 452 -4.49 -28.56 24.17
N ILE A 453 -5.12 -29.73 24.30
CA ILE A 453 -4.48 -31.01 23.98
C ILE A 453 -4.08 -31.09 22.49
N ASN A 454 -4.94 -30.63 21.58
CA ASN A 454 -4.63 -30.61 20.15
C ASN A 454 -3.49 -29.64 19.81
N TYR A 455 -3.49 -28.45 20.41
CA TYR A 455 -2.41 -27.48 20.27
C TYR A 455 -1.07 -28.08 20.75
N VAL A 456 -1.02 -28.54 22.00
CA VAL A 456 0.21 -29.01 22.66
C VAL A 456 0.80 -30.27 21.99
N PHE A 457 -0.04 -31.21 21.53
CA PHE A 457 0.44 -32.52 21.07
C PHE A 457 0.35 -32.77 19.56
N ILE A 458 -0.51 -32.04 18.86
CA ILE A 458 -0.86 -32.33 17.45
C ILE A 458 -0.52 -31.13 16.55
N GLY A 459 -0.07 -30.00 17.12
CA GLY A 459 0.24 -28.78 16.36
C GLY A 459 -1.03 -28.13 15.79
N GLY A 460 -2.14 -28.23 16.51
CA GLY A 460 -3.37 -27.49 16.20
C GLY A 460 -3.20 -25.98 16.38
N ASN A 461 -4.28 -25.22 16.11
CA ASN A 461 -4.27 -23.77 16.26
C ASN A 461 -3.94 -23.35 17.70
N ALA A 462 -3.26 -22.21 17.84
CA ALA A 462 -3.00 -21.61 19.15
C ALA A 462 -4.33 -21.25 19.85
N PRO A 463 -4.37 -21.29 21.20
CA PRO A 463 -5.50 -20.76 21.96
C PRO A 463 -5.79 -19.30 21.60
N CYS A 464 -7.06 -18.97 21.38
CA CYS A 464 -7.56 -17.59 21.21
C CYS A 464 -6.97 -16.80 20.03
N ASP A 465 -6.31 -17.46 19.08
CA ASP A 465 -5.88 -16.86 17.82
C ASP A 465 -6.99 -17.05 16.77
N THR A 466 -7.89 -16.08 16.65
CA THR A 466 -8.91 -16.07 15.59
C THR A 466 -8.57 -15.15 14.41
N ASN A 467 -7.64 -14.20 14.58
CA ASN A 467 -7.32 -13.16 13.60
C ASN A 467 -5.83 -12.99 13.26
N GLY A 468 -4.91 -13.73 13.89
CA GLY A 468 -3.47 -13.68 13.62
C GLY A 468 -2.72 -12.50 14.24
N ASP A 469 -3.32 -11.75 15.15
CA ASP A 469 -2.81 -10.49 15.72
C ASP A 469 -2.13 -10.61 17.10
N ALA A 470 -1.96 -11.83 17.62
CA ALA A 470 -1.23 -12.13 18.87
C ALA A 470 -1.78 -11.45 20.14
N GLU A 471 -2.96 -10.84 20.10
CA GLU A 471 -3.70 -10.41 21.28
C GLU A 471 -4.60 -11.54 21.82
N PRO A 472 -4.81 -11.63 23.15
CA PRO A 472 -5.75 -12.57 23.75
C PRO A 472 -7.19 -12.05 23.57
N ASP A 473 -7.62 -11.85 22.33
CA ASP A 473 -8.97 -11.42 22.00
C ASP A 473 -9.85 -12.63 21.65
N CYS A 474 -10.63 -13.06 22.63
CA CYS A 474 -12.02 -13.44 22.39
C CYS A 474 -12.88 -12.19 22.62
#